data_AF-A0AAV3YPZ5-F1
#
_entry.id   AF-A0AAV3YPZ5-F1
#
_cell.length_a   1.000
_cell.length_b   1.000
_cell.length_c   1.000
_cell.angle_alpha   90.00
_cell.angle_beta   90.00
_cell.angle_gamma   90.00
#
_symmetry.space_group_name_H-M   'P 1'
#
loop_
_entity.id
_entity.type
_entity.pdbx_description
1 polymer ?
#
loop_
_entity_poly.entity_id
_entity_poly.type
_entity_poly.pdbx_seq_one_letter_code
_entity_poly.pdbx_strand_id
1 'polypeptide(L)'
;MVAQMLKISTQHNASLVLKNAKNRRENVYQFLQFPRQLITELQVLDCLLAALCTKLRSSDERREGPPASRYDSNVCHRRYYSQFQEDREHVREHQRSGQLLNRNSRRQYGYDSDESDDESGHSRKFIQPPKSLIYSGESSWAEFEMKFKRFVREQMFSEKEAKDYLCWVLVDRAADYYTLMMREDRHMPLRQLMKRMEQRFASKHLRETALIRFQNAKQRTEESIEDLAERFHHLALYAFEEDAGAGLWKRDIKKMVLRFYTGCADREAGLHAANMRPESLDEATTYIVQYQFNHAAVYGRKEDRSPEAAVRWVRSRRDYSEERSPPR
;
A
#
# COMPACT_ATOMS: atom_id res chain seq x y z
N MET A 1 66.17 -22.92 25.94
CA MET A 1 65.17 -21.81 25.89
C MET A 1 64.17 -21.93 24.74
N VAL A 2 64.60 -22.07 23.47
CA VAL A 2 63.67 -22.11 22.31
C VAL A 2 62.60 -23.21 22.42
N ALA A 3 62.96 -24.41 22.88
CA ALA A 3 62.02 -25.51 23.07
C ALA A 3 60.96 -25.25 24.17
N GLN A 4 61.28 -24.45 25.19
CA GLN A 4 60.31 -24.05 26.22
C GLN A 4 59.35 -22.98 25.70
N MET A 5 59.83 -22.04 24.88
CA MET A 5 58.94 -21.04 24.26
C MET A 5 57.94 -21.66 23.27
N LEU A 6 58.35 -22.67 22.50
CA LEU A 6 57.46 -23.42 21.60
C LEU A 6 56.38 -24.21 22.37
N LYS A 7 56.71 -24.77 23.54
CA LYS A 7 55.72 -25.45 24.40
C LYS A 7 54.69 -24.48 24.98
N ILE A 8 55.10 -23.29 25.40
CA ILE A 8 54.19 -22.28 25.96
C ILE A 8 53.25 -21.74 24.87
N SER A 9 53.76 -21.49 23.66
CA SER A 9 52.95 -21.00 22.53
C SER A 9 51.89 -22.01 22.08
N THR A 10 52.24 -23.30 22.00
CA THR A 10 51.30 -24.35 21.61
C THR A 10 50.21 -24.59 22.67
N GLN A 11 50.55 -24.51 23.96
CA GLN A 11 49.56 -24.59 25.04
C GLN A 11 48.61 -23.38 25.07
N HIS A 12 49.12 -22.18 24.79
CA HIS A 12 48.29 -20.98 24.74
C HIS A 12 47.28 -21.04 23.57
N ASN A 13 47.73 -21.45 22.39
CA ASN A 13 46.87 -21.57 21.22
C ASN A 13 45.80 -22.67 21.39
N ALA A 14 46.16 -23.82 21.98
CA ALA A 14 45.19 -24.88 22.30
C ALA A 14 44.12 -24.41 23.30
N SER A 15 44.50 -23.61 24.30
CA SER A 15 43.56 -23.03 25.28
C SER A 15 42.58 -22.04 24.63
N LEU A 16 43.04 -21.21 23.69
CA LEU A 16 42.18 -20.28 22.94
C LEU A 16 41.18 -21.01 22.03
N VAL A 17 41.62 -22.07 21.35
CA VAL A 17 40.73 -22.88 20.50
C VAL A 17 39.64 -23.56 21.33
N LEU A 18 39.98 -24.11 22.51
CA LEU A 18 39.01 -24.74 23.40
C LEU A 18 38.03 -23.72 24.01
N LYS A 19 38.48 -22.52 24.38
CA LYS A 19 37.60 -21.44 24.85
C LYS A 19 36.63 -20.99 23.75
N ASN A 20 37.09 -20.85 22.52
CA ASN A 20 36.23 -20.49 21.38
C ASN A 20 35.23 -21.60 21.02
N ALA A 21 35.62 -22.87 21.11
CA ALA A 21 34.72 -24.01 20.91
C ALA A 21 33.63 -24.10 21.99
N LYS A 22 33.98 -23.80 23.25
CA LYS A 22 33.02 -23.78 24.37
C LYS A 22 32.01 -22.64 24.24
N ASN A 23 32.47 -21.44 23.88
CA ASN A 23 31.58 -20.29 23.60
C ASN A 23 30.63 -20.53 22.42
N ARG A 24 31.07 -21.27 21.40
CA ARG A 24 30.20 -21.66 20.27
C ARG A 24 29.15 -22.70 20.68
N ARG A 25 29.49 -23.66 21.55
CA ARG A 25 28.51 -24.63 22.07
C ARG A 25 27.45 -23.96 22.94
N GLU A 26 27.86 -23.08 23.86
CA GLU A 26 26.91 -22.39 24.75
C GLU A 26 25.92 -21.49 23.99
N ASN A 27 26.35 -20.87 22.88
CA ASN A 27 25.46 -20.12 21.98
C ASN A 27 24.46 -21.01 21.21
N VAL A 28 24.87 -22.22 20.80
CA VAL A 28 23.98 -23.15 20.09
C VAL A 28 22.89 -23.70 21.02
N TYR A 29 23.19 -23.92 22.31
CA TYR A 29 22.19 -24.37 23.29
C TYR A 29 21.14 -23.29 23.62
N GLN A 30 21.50 -22.00 23.59
CA GLN A 30 20.51 -20.92 23.73
C GLN A 30 19.56 -20.84 22.52
N PHE A 31 20.04 -21.15 21.31
CA PHE A 31 19.19 -21.16 20.11
C PHE A 31 18.24 -22.37 20.04
N LEU A 32 18.57 -23.49 20.68
CA LEU A 32 17.75 -24.71 20.69
C LEU A 32 16.68 -24.74 21.80
N GLN A 33 16.69 -23.81 22.76
CA GLN A 33 15.62 -23.66 23.76
C GLN A 33 14.45 -22.79 23.29
N PHE A 34 14.67 -21.86 22.35
CA PHE A 34 13.63 -21.01 21.78
C PHE A 34 12.48 -21.75 21.04
N PRO A 35 12.69 -22.83 20.26
CA PRO A 35 11.59 -23.45 19.52
C PRO A 35 10.62 -24.24 20.40
N ARG A 36 10.99 -24.68 21.61
CA ARG A 36 10.08 -25.46 22.47
C ARG A 36 8.99 -24.61 23.13
N GLN A 37 9.30 -23.36 23.49
CA GLN A 37 8.29 -22.45 24.06
C GLN A 37 7.31 -21.94 23.01
N LEU A 38 7.77 -21.69 21.77
CA LEU A 38 6.91 -21.25 20.67
C LEU A 38 5.95 -22.35 20.19
N ILE A 39 6.35 -23.63 20.23
CA ILE A 39 5.46 -24.75 19.86
C ILE A 39 4.31 -24.90 20.86
N THR A 40 4.56 -24.71 22.16
CA THR A 40 3.50 -24.77 23.17
C THR A 40 2.53 -23.60 23.06
N GLU A 41 3.00 -22.40 22.72
CA GLU A 41 2.10 -21.25 22.53
C GLU A 41 1.24 -21.38 21.27
N LEU A 42 1.78 -21.93 20.17
CA LEU A 42 1.01 -22.20 18.96
C LEU A 42 -0.11 -23.23 19.20
N GLN A 43 0.15 -24.29 19.97
CA GLN A 43 -0.88 -25.28 20.31
C GLN A 43 -2.01 -24.69 21.19
N VAL A 44 -1.69 -23.76 22.08
CA VAL A 44 -2.68 -23.08 22.91
C VAL A 44 -3.55 -22.14 22.05
N LEU A 45 -2.95 -21.44 21.08
CA LEU A 45 -3.68 -20.58 20.15
C LEU A 45 -4.64 -21.35 19.23
N ASP A 46 -4.22 -22.52 18.71
CA ASP A 46 -5.08 -23.37 17.89
C ASP A 46 -6.30 -23.88 18.68
N CYS A 47 -6.10 -24.27 19.95
CA CYS A 47 -7.20 -24.66 20.84
C CYS A 47 -8.17 -23.51 21.14
N LEU A 48 -7.67 -22.29 21.33
CA LEU A 48 -8.51 -21.11 21.57
C LEU A 48 -9.29 -20.68 20.32
N LEU A 49 -8.67 -20.75 19.13
CA LEU A 49 -9.34 -20.49 17.86
C LEU A 49 -10.46 -21.51 17.61
N ALA A 50 -10.21 -22.79 17.85
CA ALA A 50 -11.25 -23.83 17.73
C ALA A 50 -12.43 -23.57 18.68
N ALA A 51 -12.17 -23.16 19.93
CA ALA A 51 -13.20 -22.83 20.90
C ALA A 51 -14.00 -21.56 20.56
N LEU A 52 -13.38 -20.56 19.93
CA LEU A 52 -14.07 -19.36 19.47
C LEU A 52 -14.96 -19.65 18.24
N CYS A 53 -14.48 -20.47 17.31
CA CYS A 53 -15.24 -20.88 16.13
C CYS A 53 -16.52 -21.64 16.51
N THR A 54 -16.48 -22.53 17.51
CA THR A 54 -17.69 -23.24 17.97
C THR A 54 -18.71 -22.30 18.63
N LYS A 55 -18.23 -21.31 19.38
CA LYS A 55 -19.09 -20.34 20.09
C LYS A 55 -19.77 -19.34 19.13
N LEU A 56 -19.09 -18.96 18.06
CA LEU A 56 -19.68 -18.14 16.98
C LEU A 56 -20.73 -18.93 16.20
N ARG A 57 -20.45 -20.21 15.90
CA ARG A 57 -21.40 -21.07 15.18
C ARG A 57 -22.69 -21.32 15.98
N SER A 58 -22.61 -21.42 17.31
CA SER A 58 -23.80 -21.54 18.17
C SER A 58 -24.60 -20.23 18.32
N SER A 59 -24.03 -19.08 17.93
CA SER A 59 -24.70 -17.77 18.06
C SER A 59 -25.52 -17.40 16.81
N ASP A 60 -25.27 -18.06 15.68
CA ASP A 60 -25.94 -17.76 14.40
C ASP A 60 -27.29 -18.48 14.22
N GLU A 61 -27.57 -19.54 14.98
CA GLU A 61 -28.82 -20.32 14.87
C GLU A 61 -30.05 -19.65 15.54
N ARG A 62 -29.96 -18.40 16.03
CA ARG A 62 -31.07 -17.72 16.74
C ARG A 62 -31.59 -16.43 16.09
N ARG A 63 -31.33 -16.18 14.81
CA ARG A 63 -31.89 -15.00 14.10
C ARG A 63 -32.54 -15.39 12.77
N GLU A 64 -33.71 -16.03 12.85
CA GLU A 64 -34.69 -15.95 11.76
C GLU A 64 -35.44 -14.61 11.86
N GLY A 65 -35.04 -13.65 11.03
CA GLY A 65 -35.75 -12.38 10.82
C GLY A 65 -36.72 -12.47 9.64
N PRO A 66 -37.79 -11.66 9.62
CA PRO A 66 -38.85 -11.73 8.61
C PRO A 66 -38.40 -11.22 7.23
N PRO A 67 -39.08 -11.61 6.14
CA PRO A 67 -38.62 -11.39 4.77
C PRO A 67 -38.65 -9.91 4.38
N ALA A 68 -37.53 -9.45 3.79
CA ALA A 68 -37.36 -8.09 3.31
C ALA A 68 -38.31 -7.79 2.13
N SER A 69 -39.17 -6.80 2.34
CA SER A 69 -39.98 -6.14 1.31
C SER A 69 -39.08 -5.45 0.27
N ARG A 70 -39.31 -5.74 -1.01
CA ARG A 70 -38.67 -5.10 -2.17
C ARG A 70 -39.08 -3.62 -2.22
N TYR A 71 -38.20 -2.74 -1.75
CA TYR A 71 -38.25 -1.32 -2.08
C TYR A 71 -37.52 -1.09 -3.41
N ASP A 72 -38.25 -0.64 -4.41
CA ASP A 72 -37.76 -0.40 -5.78
C ASP A 72 -37.06 0.97 -5.85
N SER A 73 -35.73 0.97 -5.75
CA SER A 73 -34.89 2.18 -5.70
C SER A 73 -34.75 2.91 -7.05
N ASN A 74 -35.28 2.34 -8.14
CA ASN A 74 -35.08 2.86 -9.50
C ASN A 74 -36.00 4.03 -9.87
N VAL A 75 -37.09 4.26 -9.14
CA VAL A 75 -38.07 5.32 -9.48
C VAL A 75 -37.61 6.70 -8.98
N CYS A 76 -36.86 6.76 -7.87
CA CYS A 76 -36.41 8.03 -7.29
C CYS A 76 -35.19 8.63 -8.04
N HIS A 77 -34.37 7.78 -8.68
CA HIS A 77 -33.17 8.24 -9.38
C HIS A 77 -33.48 8.94 -10.72
N ARG A 78 -34.55 8.54 -11.41
CA ARG A 78 -34.89 9.06 -12.75
C ARG A 78 -35.46 10.47 -12.74
N ARG A 79 -36.19 10.87 -11.69
CA ARG A 79 -36.71 12.24 -11.55
C ARG A 79 -35.62 13.24 -11.17
N TYR A 80 -34.58 12.81 -10.45
CA TYR A 80 -33.55 13.72 -9.95
C TYR A 80 -32.51 14.13 -11.01
N TYR A 81 -32.20 13.23 -11.96
CA TYR A 81 -31.27 13.54 -13.06
C TYR A 81 -31.85 14.51 -14.11
N SER A 82 -33.18 14.56 -14.28
CA SER A 82 -33.85 15.53 -15.17
C SER A 82 -33.64 16.97 -14.67
N GLN A 83 -33.86 17.20 -13.38
CA GLN A 83 -33.82 18.54 -12.80
C GLN A 83 -32.39 19.10 -12.69
N PHE A 84 -31.40 18.23 -12.48
CA PHE A 84 -29.99 18.63 -12.44
C PHE A 84 -29.39 18.87 -13.83
N GLN A 85 -29.93 18.24 -14.89
CA GLN A 85 -29.55 18.53 -16.27
C GLN A 85 -30.11 19.89 -16.73
N GLU A 86 -31.35 20.21 -16.34
CA GLU A 86 -31.99 21.51 -16.61
C GLU A 86 -31.20 22.68 -15.98
N ASP A 87 -30.76 22.55 -14.72
CA ASP A 87 -29.94 23.59 -14.06
C ASP A 87 -28.57 23.76 -14.74
N ARG A 88 -27.98 22.67 -15.26
CA ARG A 88 -26.68 22.70 -15.94
C ARG A 88 -26.78 23.28 -17.35
N GLU A 89 -27.91 23.12 -18.03
CA GLU A 89 -28.20 23.76 -19.31
C GLU A 89 -28.52 25.25 -19.14
N HIS A 90 -29.26 25.65 -18.10
CA HIS A 90 -29.50 27.06 -17.79
C HIS A 90 -28.20 27.87 -17.57
N VAL A 91 -27.21 27.29 -16.88
CA VAL A 91 -25.90 27.94 -16.67
C VAL A 91 -25.09 28.03 -17.97
N ARG A 92 -25.20 27.02 -18.86
CA ARG A 92 -24.55 27.06 -20.19
C ARG A 92 -25.23 28.05 -21.13
N GLU A 93 -26.54 28.23 -21.02
CA GLU A 93 -27.30 29.20 -21.82
C GLU A 93 -27.02 30.64 -21.39
N HIS A 94 -26.87 30.91 -20.08
CA HIS A 94 -26.38 32.21 -19.59
C HIS A 94 -24.95 32.54 -20.03
N GLN A 95 -24.08 31.53 -20.21
CA GLN A 95 -22.75 31.75 -20.80
C GLN A 95 -22.79 32.00 -22.32
N ARG A 96 -23.79 31.47 -23.04
CA ARG A 96 -23.97 31.72 -24.48
C ARG A 96 -24.64 33.07 -24.75
N SER A 97 -25.59 33.51 -23.91
CA SER A 97 -26.26 34.81 -24.06
C SER A 97 -25.34 36.00 -23.71
N GLY A 98 -24.36 35.80 -22.81
CA GLY A 98 -23.35 36.81 -22.48
C GLY A 98 -22.34 37.13 -23.60
N GLN A 99 -22.20 36.28 -24.62
CA GLN A 99 -21.26 36.50 -25.73
C GLN A 99 -21.84 37.29 -26.91
N LEU A 100 -23.17 37.48 -26.99
CA LEU A 100 -23.80 38.20 -28.10
C LEU A 100 -24.13 39.67 -27.82
N LEU A 101 -24.05 40.13 -26.57
CA LEU A 101 -24.30 41.53 -26.20
C LEU A 101 -23.02 42.39 -26.09
N ASN A 102 -21.85 41.80 -26.25
CA ASN A 102 -20.57 42.52 -26.10
C ASN A 102 -19.98 43.03 -27.43
N ARG A 103 -20.82 43.56 -28.34
CA ARG A 103 -20.34 44.16 -29.60
C ARG A 103 -20.91 45.54 -29.95
N ASN A 104 -21.86 46.08 -29.18
CA ASN A 104 -22.53 47.34 -29.57
C ASN A 104 -22.51 48.50 -28.55
N SER A 105 -21.85 48.37 -27.39
CA SER A 105 -21.81 49.46 -26.40
C SER A 105 -20.61 50.39 -26.58
N ARG A 106 -20.51 51.01 -27.77
CA ARG A 106 -19.54 52.08 -28.06
C ARG A 106 -20.27 53.29 -28.66
N ARG A 107 -21.11 53.92 -27.86
CA ARG A 107 -21.60 55.31 -28.00
C ARG A 107 -22.22 55.68 -26.65
N GLN A 108 -21.50 56.47 -25.86
CA GLN A 108 -21.61 57.93 -25.85
C GLN A 108 -22.81 58.33 -24.98
N TYR A 109 -22.56 58.71 -23.72
CA TYR A 109 -23.08 59.90 -23.06
C TYR A 109 -22.31 60.07 -21.74
N GLY A 110 -21.65 61.22 -21.63
CA GLY A 110 -20.99 61.66 -20.41
C GLY A 110 -22.02 62.12 -19.39
N TYR A 111 -21.80 61.72 -18.15
CA TYR A 111 -22.32 62.41 -16.98
C TYR A 111 -21.20 62.38 -15.95
N ASP A 112 -20.71 63.58 -15.63
CA ASP A 112 -19.90 63.86 -14.46
C ASP A 112 -20.72 63.50 -13.22
N SER A 113 -20.32 62.45 -12.51
CA SER A 113 -20.64 62.25 -11.10
C SER A 113 -19.36 61.82 -10.39
N ASP A 114 -18.86 62.82 -9.68
CA ASP A 114 -17.88 62.80 -8.61
C ASP A 114 -18.30 61.83 -7.48
N GLU A 115 -17.31 61.41 -6.67
CA GLU A 115 -17.36 60.45 -5.54
C GLU A 115 -17.19 58.95 -5.91
N SER A 116 -15.98 58.63 -6.38
CA SER A 116 -15.43 57.28 -6.42
C SER A 116 -14.80 56.90 -5.06
N ASP A 117 -15.54 56.15 -4.24
CA ASP A 117 -14.96 55.27 -3.23
C ASP A 117 -14.42 54.03 -3.96
N ASP A 118 -13.10 54.03 -4.17
CA ASP A 118 -12.30 52.97 -4.75
C ASP A 118 -12.29 51.70 -3.88
N GLU A 119 -13.41 51.00 -3.74
CA GLU A 119 -13.37 49.55 -3.56
C GLU A 119 -13.11 48.93 -4.93
N SER A 120 -11.83 49.01 -5.33
CA SER A 120 -11.24 48.22 -6.40
C SER A 120 -11.33 46.73 -6.05
N GLY A 121 -12.55 46.17 -6.12
CA GLY A 121 -12.85 44.76 -6.13
C GLY A 121 -12.17 44.14 -7.33
N HIS A 122 -10.89 43.83 -7.16
CA HIS A 122 -10.12 43.01 -8.06
C HIS A 122 -10.85 41.69 -8.16
N SER A 123 -11.73 41.59 -9.16
CA SER A 123 -12.40 40.36 -9.57
C SER A 123 -11.28 39.37 -9.84
N ARG A 124 -10.98 38.53 -8.84
CA ARG A 124 -9.95 37.51 -8.93
C ARG A 124 -10.33 36.67 -10.13
N LYS A 125 -9.50 36.72 -11.18
CA LYS A 125 -9.73 35.99 -12.42
C LYS A 125 -10.01 34.54 -12.05
N PHE A 126 -11.11 33.99 -12.55
CA PHE A 126 -11.45 32.59 -12.33
C PHE A 126 -10.29 31.71 -12.81
N ILE A 127 -9.64 31.01 -11.88
CA ILE A 127 -8.48 30.17 -12.18
C ILE A 127 -8.99 28.77 -12.41
N GLN A 128 -8.88 28.26 -13.64
CA GLN A 128 -9.30 26.90 -13.91
C GLN A 128 -8.41 25.91 -13.15
N PRO A 129 -9.00 24.93 -12.43
CA PRO A 129 -8.20 23.92 -11.75
C PRO A 129 -7.44 23.08 -12.79
N PRO A 130 -6.18 22.68 -12.52
CA PRO A 130 -5.45 21.77 -13.38
C PRO A 130 -6.24 20.48 -13.60
N LYS A 131 -6.23 19.94 -14.84
CA LYS A 131 -6.92 18.67 -15.16
C LYS A 131 -6.45 17.50 -14.29
N SER A 132 -5.20 17.54 -13.84
CA SER A 132 -4.60 16.55 -12.94
C SER A 132 -5.16 16.60 -11.51
N LEU A 133 -6.00 17.59 -11.19
CA LEU A 133 -6.60 17.78 -9.87
C LEU A 133 -7.99 17.15 -9.74
N ILE A 134 -8.52 16.51 -10.79
CA ILE A 134 -9.83 15.87 -10.75
C ILE A 134 -9.75 14.56 -9.94
N TYR A 135 -10.75 14.32 -9.09
CA TYR A 135 -10.82 13.14 -8.23
C TYR A 135 -12.18 12.44 -8.30
N SER A 136 -12.19 11.19 -8.77
CA SER A 136 -13.39 10.37 -8.95
C SER A 136 -13.74 9.48 -7.75
N GLY A 137 -12.82 9.32 -6.78
CA GLY A 137 -12.94 8.34 -5.70
C GLY A 137 -12.20 7.03 -5.93
N GLU A 138 -11.57 6.83 -7.10
CA GLU A 138 -10.82 5.61 -7.41
C GLU A 138 -9.30 5.75 -7.26
N SER A 139 -8.78 6.95 -7.51
CA SER A 139 -7.35 7.23 -7.37
C SER A 139 -6.93 7.40 -5.91
N SER A 140 -5.61 7.47 -5.67
CA SER A 140 -5.05 7.68 -4.34
C SER A 140 -5.52 9.01 -3.74
N TRP A 141 -6.31 8.94 -2.67
CA TRP A 141 -6.77 10.12 -1.93
C TRP A 141 -5.60 10.96 -1.42
N ALA A 142 -4.54 10.33 -0.91
CA ALA A 142 -3.36 11.01 -0.38
C ALA A 142 -2.67 11.88 -1.44
N GLU A 143 -2.54 11.38 -2.67
CA GLU A 143 -1.97 12.14 -3.78
C GLU A 143 -2.84 13.34 -4.16
N PHE A 144 -4.16 13.12 -4.27
CA PHE A 144 -5.11 14.19 -4.55
C PHE A 144 -5.06 15.27 -3.47
N GLU A 145 -5.16 14.89 -2.20
CA GLU A 145 -5.15 15.80 -1.06
C GLU A 145 -3.86 16.63 -1.02
N MET A 146 -2.71 16.01 -1.26
CA MET A 146 -1.43 16.73 -1.34
C MET A 146 -1.44 17.78 -2.47
N LYS A 147 -1.85 17.39 -3.69
CA LYS A 147 -1.93 18.28 -4.85
C LYS A 147 -2.93 19.42 -4.60
N PHE A 148 -4.08 19.12 -4.01
CA PHE A 148 -5.13 20.08 -3.69
C PHE A 148 -4.69 21.08 -2.62
N LYS A 149 -4.10 20.62 -1.52
CA LYS A 149 -3.54 21.49 -0.48
C LYS A 149 -2.47 22.42 -1.03
N ARG A 150 -1.62 21.92 -1.94
CA ARG A 150 -0.61 22.73 -2.62
C ARG A 150 -1.25 23.79 -3.51
N PHE A 151 -2.23 23.41 -4.32
CA PHE A 151 -2.98 24.32 -5.18
C PHE A 151 -3.68 25.44 -4.40
N VAL A 152 -4.42 25.10 -3.34
CA VAL A 152 -5.10 26.08 -2.47
C VAL A 152 -4.10 27.05 -1.84
N ARG A 153 -2.92 26.57 -1.43
CA ARG A 153 -1.87 27.39 -0.83
C ARG A 153 -1.24 28.35 -1.84
N GLU A 154 -0.92 27.86 -3.05
CA GLU A 154 -0.31 28.66 -4.11
C GLU A 154 -1.25 29.76 -4.61
N GLN A 155 -2.55 29.48 -4.67
CA GLN A 155 -3.57 30.45 -5.12
C GLN A 155 -4.11 31.35 -3.98
N MET A 156 -3.67 31.15 -2.74
CA MET A 156 -4.13 31.88 -1.56
C MET A 156 -5.66 31.95 -1.45
N PHE A 157 -6.32 30.81 -1.65
CA PHE A 157 -7.78 30.74 -1.53
C PHE A 157 -8.20 30.83 -0.06
N SER A 158 -9.26 31.60 0.16
CA SER A 158 -10.02 31.56 1.41
C SER A 158 -10.65 30.18 1.61
N GLU A 159 -11.06 29.88 2.84
CA GLU A 159 -11.68 28.59 3.15
C GLU A 159 -12.97 28.35 2.33
N LYS A 160 -13.74 29.41 2.08
CA LYS A 160 -14.96 29.36 1.27
C LYS A 160 -14.62 29.02 -0.18
N GLU A 161 -13.71 29.78 -0.80
CA GLU A 161 -13.26 29.52 -2.17
C GLU A 161 -12.71 28.09 -2.31
N ALA A 162 -11.89 27.64 -1.36
CA ALA A 162 -11.34 26.30 -1.39
C ALA A 162 -12.42 25.21 -1.32
N LYS A 163 -13.54 25.41 -0.59
CA LYS A 163 -14.67 24.47 -0.60
C LYS A 163 -15.38 24.45 -1.96
N ASP A 164 -15.57 25.61 -2.57
CA ASP A 164 -16.20 25.73 -3.90
C ASP A 164 -15.34 25.03 -4.95
N TYR A 165 -14.01 25.24 -4.91
CA TYR A 165 -13.07 24.53 -5.78
C TYR A 165 -13.05 23.02 -5.50
N LEU A 166 -13.14 22.60 -4.25
CA LEU A 166 -13.23 21.18 -3.90
C LEU A 166 -14.46 20.56 -4.59
N CYS A 167 -15.63 21.22 -4.54
CA CYS A 167 -16.83 20.77 -5.24
C CYS A 167 -16.59 20.56 -6.74
N TRP A 168 -15.86 21.45 -7.41
CA TRP A 168 -15.63 21.38 -8.86
C TRP A 168 -14.64 20.30 -9.30
N VAL A 169 -13.67 19.95 -8.45
CA VAL A 169 -12.66 18.94 -8.80
C VAL A 169 -13.11 17.52 -8.45
N LEU A 170 -14.13 17.36 -7.61
CA LEU A 170 -14.72 16.07 -7.31
C LEU A 170 -15.67 15.64 -8.43
N VAL A 171 -15.57 14.38 -8.85
CA VAL A 171 -16.45 13.76 -9.85
C VAL A 171 -16.97 12.41 -9.35
N ASP A 172 -17.99 11.89 -10.03
CA ASP A 172 -18.59 10.58 -9.78
C ASP A 172 -18.90 10.33 -8.29
N ARG A 173 -18.43 9.21 -7.75
CA ARG A 173 -18.70 8.77 -6.37
C ARG A 173 -18.22 9.77 -5.32
N ALA A 174 -17.14 10.49 -5.61
CA ALA A 174 -16.60 11.50 -4.69
C ALA A 174 -17.49 12.74 -4.64
N ALA A 175 -18.03 13.17 -5.78
CA ALA A 175 -19.02 14.26 -5.84
C ALA A 175 -20.34 13.89 -5.15
N ASP A 176 -20.80 12.65 -5.33
CA ASP A 176 -22.00 12.13 -4.66
C ASP A 176 -21.84 12.17 -3.14
N TYR A 177 -20.70 11.71 -2.63
CA TYR A 177 -20.41 11.72 -1.20
C TYR A 177 -20.29 13.14 -0.64
N TYR A 178 -19.60 14.04 -1.35
CA TYR A 178 -19.53 15.46 -0.97
C TYR A 178 -20.93 16.09 -0.87
N THR A 179 -21.81 15.80 -1.84
CA THR A 179 -23.19 16.33 -1.84
C THR A 179 -23.98 15.83 -0.64
N LEU A 180 -23.83 14.54 -0.29
CA LEU A 180 -24.43 13.97 0.92
C LEU A 180 -23.95 14.71 2.18
N MET A 181 -22.65 14.97 2.29
CA MET A 181 -22.05 15.70 3.41
C MET A 181 -22.58 17.13 3.55
N MET A 182 -22.71 17.88 2.45
CA MET A 182 -23.24 19.24 2.46
C MET A 182 -24.74 19.29 2.78
N ARG A 183 -25.48 18.20 2.53
CA ARG A 183 -26.88 18.08 2.99
C ARG A 183 -26.98 17.88 4.50
N GLU A 184 -26.07 17.11 5.08
CA GLU A 184 -26.01 16.92 6.54
C GLU A 184 -25.61 18.21 7.27
N ASP A 185 -24.57 18.89 6.80
CA ASP A 185 -24.06 20.12 7.40
C ASP A 185 -23.45 21.06 6.34
N ARG A 186 -24.19 22.12 6.01
CA ARG A 186 -23.79 23.14 5.03
C ARG A 186 -22.65 24.05 5.52
N HIS A 187 -22.46 24.15 6.82
CA HIS A 187 -21.48 25.06 7.42
C HIS A 187 -20.20 24.33 7.85
N MET A 188 -20.09 23.02 7.55
CA MET A 188 -18.94 22.21 7.89
C MET A 188 -17.63 22.84 7.43
N PRO A 189 -16.64 23.07 8.30
CA PRO A 189 -15.35 23.64 7.94
C PRO A 189 -14.57 22.73 6.99
N LEU A 190 -13.75 23.30 6.11
CA LEU A 190 -13.02 22.59 5.05
C LEU A 190 -12.15 21.48 5.65
N ARG A 191 -11.52 21.76 6.80
CA ARG A 191 -10.70 20.77 7.52
C ARG A 191 -11.50 19.53 7.90
N GLN A 192 -12.73 19.69 8.39
CA GLN A 192 -13.58 18.57 8.80
C GLN A 192 -14.12 17.81 7.59
N LEU A 193 -14.47 18.54 6.53
CA LEU A 193 -14.89 17.97 5.26
C LEU A 193 -13.79 17.12 4.63
N MET A 194 -12.56 17.66 4.52
CA MET A 194 -11.39 16.92 4.03
C MET A 194 -11.14 15.66 4.86
N LYS A 195 -11.26 15.75 6.19
CA LYS A 195 -11.09 14.58 7.08
C LYS A 195 -12.16 13.50 6.86
N ARG A 196 -13.42 13.88 6.59
CA ARG A 196 -14.47 12.90 6.29
C ARG A 196 -14.27 12.26 4.90
N MET A 197 -13.86 13.07 3.92
CA MET A 197 -13.48 12.56 2.60
C MET A 197 -12.31 11.57 2.72
N GLU A 198 -11.28 11.92 3.49
CA GLU A 198 -10.17 11.03 3.84
C GLU A 198 -10.66 9.75 4.51
N GLN A 199 -11.54 9.83 5.51
CA GLN A 199 -12.10 8.63 6.16
C GLN A 199 -12.84 7.69 5.22
N ARG A 200 -13.47 8.23 4.16
CA ARG A 200 -14.25 7.46 3.17
C ARG A 200 -13.38 6.91 2.04
N PHE A 201 -12.45 7.73 1.54
CA PHE A 201 -11.72 7.50 0.29
C PHE A 201 -10.23 7.28 0.46
N ALA A 202 -9.62 7.70 1.57
CA ALA A 202 -8.34 7.14 1.92
C ALA A 202 -8.60 5.66 2.10
N SER A 203 -8.04 4.87 1.19
CA SER A 203 -8.00 3.42 1.28
C SER A 203 -7.43 3.08 2.65
N LYS A 204 -8.31 2.88 3.64
CA LYS A 204 -7.96 2.23 4.88
C LYS A 204 -7.69 0.80 4.48
N HIS A 205 -6.50 0.55 3.96
CA HIS A 205 -5.85 -0.69 4.25
C HIS A 205 -5.81 -0.72 5.77
N LEU A 206 -6.78 -1.41 6.36
CA LEU A 206 -6.72 -1.81 7.76
C LEU A 206 -5.28 -2.25 7.97
N ARG A 207 -4.59 -1.64 8.94
CA ARG A 207 -3.18 -1.95 9.20
C ARG A 207 -2.99 -3.46 9.31
N GLU A 208 -3.96 -4.14 9.89
CA GLU A 208 -4.05 -5.60 9.97
C GLU A 208 -3.97 -6.26 8.59
N THR A 209 -4.70 -5.75 7.60
CA THR A 209 -4.64 -6.23 6.21
C THR A 209 -3.29 -5.92 5.56
N ALA A 210 -2.73 -4.73 5.77
CA ALA A 210 -1.40 -4.38 5.26
C ALA A 210 -0.31 -5.28 5.85
N LEU A 211 -0.39 -5.54 7.16
CA LEU A 211 0.51 -6.43 7.89
C LEU A 211 0.39 -7.88 7.40
N ILE A 212 -0.84 -8.39 7.22
CA ILE A 212 -1.08 -9.73 6.66
C ILE A 212 -0.52 -9.84 5.24
N ARG A 213 -0.73 -8.82 4.40
CA ARG A 213 -0.17 -8.77 3.04
C ARG A 213 1.35 -8.75 3.06
N PHE A 214 1.94 -7.94 3.93
CA PHE A 214 3.39 -7.86 4.12
C PHE A 214 3.98 -9.20 4.60
N GLN A 215 3.35 -9.86 5.57
CA GLN A 215 3.81 -11.15 6.11
C GLN A 215 3.72 -12.28 5.07
N ASN A 216 2.71 -12.23 4.20
CA ASN A 216 2.48 -13.24 3.16
C ASN A 216 3.07 -12.86 1.79
N ALA A 217 3.72 -11.71 1.68
CA ALA A 217 4.29 -11.24 0.42
C ALA A 217 5.40 -12.18 -0.06
N LYS A 218 5.30 -12.59 -1.32
CA LYS A 218 6.30 -13.36 -2.05
C LYS A 218 6.48 -12.75 -3.44
N GLN A 219 7.61 -13.01 -4.07
CA GLN A 219 7.88 -12.64 -5.44
C GLN A 219 6.88 -13.34 -6.38
N ARG A 220 6.28 -12.57 -7.28
CA ARG A 220 5.43 -13.11 -8.36
C ARG A 220 6.32 -13.68 -9.48
N THR A 221 5.76 -14.55 -10.32
CA THR A 221 6.51 -15.25 -11.37
C THR A 221 7.20 -14.33 -12.37
N GLU A 222 6.62 -13.16 -12.65
CA GLU A 222 7.11 -12.21 -13.65
C GLU A 222 7.65 -10.91 -13.02
N GLU A 223 7.73 -10.88 -11.69
CA GLU A 223 8.14 -9.68 -10.95
C GLU A 223 9.66 -9.64 -10.80
N SER A 224 10.26 -8.50 -11.17
CA SER A 224 11.70 -8.28 -10.96
C SER A 224 12.03 -8.18 -9.46
N ILE A 225 13.31 -8.30 -9.10
CA ILE A 225 13.74 -8.17 -7.69
C ILE A 225 13.55 -6.72 -7.23
N GLU A 226 13.72 -5.76 -8.14
CA GLU A 226 13.53 -4.34 -7.95
C GLU A 226 12.05 -4.00 -7.69
N ASP A 227 11.13 -4.51 -8.52
CA ASP A 227 9.68 -4.32 -8.32
C ASP A 227 9.21 -4.96 -7.01
N LEU A 228 9.77 -6.13 -6.66
CA LEU A 228 9.51 -6.79 -5.39
C LEU A 228 9.95 -5.89 -4.22
N ALA A 229 11.13 -5.28 -4.31
CA ALA A 229 11.66 -4.41 -3.28
C ALA A 229 10.76 -3.17 -3.10
N GLU A 230 10.40 -2.50 -4.19
CA GLU A 230 9.49 -1.35 -4.16
C GLU A 230 8.14 -1.74 -3.53
N ARG A 231 7.57 -2.89 -3.90
CA ARG A 231 6.33 -3.38 -3.31
C ARG A 231 6.47 -3.68 -1.81
N PHE A 232 7.59 -4.25 -1.37
CA PHE A 232 7.86 -4.48 0.05
C PHE A 232 7.99 -3.17 0.82
N HIS A 233 8.62 -2.15 0.23
CA HIS A 233 8.70 -0.81 0.81
C HIS A 233 7.32 -0.21 1.03
N HIS A 234 6.46 -0.24 0.01
CA HIS A 234 5.08 0.24 0.13
C HIS A 234 4.28 -0.53 1.18
N LEU A 235 4.35 -1.88 1.18
CA LEU A 235 3.64 -2.69 2.17
C LEU A 235 4.12 -2.40 3.59
N ALA A 236 5.42 -2.16 3.79
CA ALA A 236 5.97 -1.81 5.09
C ALA A 236 5.48 -0.44 5.57
N LEU A 237 5.43 0.57 4.68
CA LEU A 237 4.92 1.90 5.02
C LEU A 237 3.49 1.83 5.58
N TYR A 238 2.61 1.06 4.96
CA TYR A 238 1.23 0.88 5.45
C TYR A 238 1.12 -0.04 6.67
N ALA A 239 1.98 -1.07 6.78
CA ALA A 239 1.93 -2.01 7.88
C ALA A 239 2.44 -1.40 9.20
N PHE A 240 3.34 -0.41 9.14
CA PHE A 240 4.06 0.14 10.29
C PHE A 240 3.83 1.67 10.49
N GLU A 241 2.81 2.24 9.87
CA GLU A 241 2.53 3.69 9.84
C GLU A 241 2.41 4.36 11.24
N GLU A 242 1.80 3.68 12.22
CA GLU A 242 1.61 4.23 13.58
C GLU A 242 2.90 4.29 14.43
N ASP A 243 3.89 3.46 14.11
CA ASP A 243 5.10 3.31 14.91
C ASP A 243 6.24 4.25 14.44
N ALA A 244 5.98 5.17 13.50
CA ALA A 244 6.98 6.02 12.84
C ALA A 244 7.64 7.11 13.72
N GLY A 245 7.80 6.89 15.03
CA GLY A 245 8.76 7.63 15.83
C GLY A 245 10.19 7.37 15.34
N ALA A 246 11.06 8.39 15.40
CA ALA A 246 12.39 8.42 14.77
C ALA A 246 13.33 7.23 15.11
N GLY A 247 13.07 6.47 16.20
CA GLY A 247 13.85 5.29 16.58
C GLY A 247 13.26 3.94 16.18
N LEU A 248 11.94 3.85 15.96
CA LEU A 248 11.23 2.59 15.71
C LEU A 248 11.40 2.10 14.26
N TRP A 249 11.56 3.04 13.32
CA TRP A 249 11.81 2.76 11.90
C TRP A 249 12.96 1.77 11.68
N LYS A 250 14.03 1.83 12.47
CA LYS A 250 15.17 0.90 12.37
C LYS A 250 14.78 -0.55 12.68
N ARG A 251 13.86 -0.79 13.62
CA ARG A 251 13.41 -2.15 13.96
C ARG A 251 12.55 -2.73 12.83
N ASP A 252 11.74 -1.89 12.21
CA ASP A 252 10.81 -2.32 11.18
C ASP A 252 11.50 -2.47 9.80
N ILE A 253 12.57 -1.71 9.53
CA ILE A 253 13.47 -1.96 8.39
C ILE A 253 14.03 -3.39 8.45
N LYS A 254 14.52 -3.85 9.62
CA LYS A 254 15.06 -5.21 9.75
C LYS A 254 14.03 -6.29 9.44
N LYS A 255 12.76 -6.07 9.83
CA LYS A 255 11.66 -6.99 9.50
C LYS A 255 11.35 -6.97 8.00
N MET A 256 11.38 -5.79 7.37
CA MET A 256 11.21 -5.61 5.93
C MET A 256 12.30 -6.33 5.14
N VAL A 257 13.57 -6.09 5.47
CA VAL A 257 14.71 -6.73 4.81
C VAL A 257 14.66 -8.24 4.98
N LEU A 258 14.40 -8.73 6.20
CA LEU A 258 14.21 -10.16 6.47
C LEU A 258 13.11 -10.75 5.60
N ARG A 259 11.95 -10.10 5.55
CA ARG A 259 10.83 -10.62 4.76
C ARG A 259 11.11 -10.59 3.26
N PHE A 260 11.76 -9.54 2.77
CA PHE A 260 12.12 -9.41 1.37
C PHE A 260 12.94 -10.60 0.85
N TYR A 261 14.09 -10.90 1.46
CA TYR A 261 14.92 -12.02 0.97
C TYR A 261 14.32 -13.40 1.24
N THR A 262 13.43 -13.56 2.24
CA THR A 262 12.67 -14.81 2.43
C THR A 262 11.51 -14.95 1.44
N GLY A 263 11.04 -13.83 0.87
CA GLY A 263 9.98 -13.76 -0.11
C GLY A 263 10.43 -13.96 -1.55
N CYS A 264 11.75 -13.98 -1.81
CA CYS A 264 12.32 -14.19 -3.14
C CYS A 264 11.96 -15.58 -3.72
N ALA A 265 11.74 -15.62 -5.04
CA ALA A 265 11.51 -16.87 -5.76
C ALA A 265 12.78 -17.73 -5.79
N ASP A 266 13.94 -17.11 -6.03
CA ASP A 266 15.24 -17.77 -5.90
C ASP A 266 15.67 -17.87 -4.44
N ARG A 267 15.37 -19.01 -3.82
CA ARG A 267 15.69 -19.29 -2.43
C ARG A 267 17.19 -19.28 -2.13
N GLU A 268 18.03 -19.63 -3.10
CA GLU A 268 19.48 -19.67 -2.89
C GLU A 268 20.06 -18.25 -2.89
N ALA A 269 19.59 -17.40 -3.80
CA ALA A 269 19.93 -15.98 -3.80
C ALA A 269 19.46 -15.27 -2.52
N GLY A 270 18.22 -15.56 -2.08
CA GLY A 270 17.68 -15.04 -0.82
C GLY A 270 18.48 -15.48 0.41
N LEU A 271 18.89 -16.76 0.46
CA LEU A 271 19.74 -17.28 1.53
C LEU A 271 21.15 -16.66 1.51
N HIS A 272 21.72 -16.46 0.33
CA HIS A 272 22.99 -15.77 0.17
C HIS A 272 22.92 -14.36 0.75
N ALA A 273 21.90 -13.58 0.38
CA ALA A 273 21.69 -12.25 0.95
C ALA A 273 21.49 -12.29 2.48
N ALA A 274 20.75 -13.26 3.00
CA ALA A 274 20.58 -13.43 4.45
C ALA A 274 21.91 -13.60 5.20
N ASN A 275 22.86 -14.37 4.60
CA ASN A 275 24.19 -14.58 5.17
C ASN A 275 25.06 -13.32 5.16
N MET A 276 24.84 -12.42 4.20
CA MET A 276 25.54 -11.14 4.10
C MET A 276 25.02 -10.10 5.10
N ARG A 277 23.88 -10.35 5.76
CA ARG A 277 23.26 -9.49 6.78
C ARG A 277 23.05 -8.03 6.31
N PRO A 278 22.29 -7.81 5.21
CA PRO A 278 21.98 -6.47 4.73
C PRO A 278 21.28 -5.63 5.81
N GLU A 279 21.66 -4.35 5.91
CA GLU A 279 21.02 -3.39 6.81
C GLU A 279 19.88 -2.63 6.13
N SER A 280 19.87 -2.62 4.80
CA SER A 280 18.88 -1.94 3.96
C SER A 280 18.30 -2.85 2.89
N LEU A 281 17.19 -2.41 2.30
CA LEU A 281 16.55 -3.12 1.20
C LEU A 281 17.42 -3.08 -0.06
N ASP A 282 18.07 -1.95 -0.32
CA ASP A 282 18.94 -1.74 -1.48
C ASP A 282 20.18 -2.64 -1.44
N GLU A 283 20.78 -2.82 -0.26
CA GLU A 283 21.87 -3.78 -0.07
C GLU A 283 21.41 -5.21 -0.34
N ALA A 284 20.24 -5.60 0.19
CA ALA A 284 19.68 -6.92 -0.03
C ALA A 284 19.43 -7.18 -1.53
N THR A 285 18.84 -6.21 -2.23
CA THR A 285 18.63 -6.25 -3.68
C THR A 285 19.96 -6.44 -4.42
N THR A 286 20.98 -5.65 -4.07
CA THR A 286 22.31 -5.74 -4.67
C THR A 286 22.92 -7.13 -4.50
N TYR A 287 22.87 -7.70 -3.30
CA TYR A 287 23.41 -9.04 -3.03
C TYR A 287 22.68 -10.16 -3.76
N ILE A 288 21.35 -10.03 -3.93
CA ILE A 288 20.54 -11.00 -4.68
C ILE A 288 20.89 -10.94 -6.16
N VAL A 289 20.89 -9.73 -6.74
CA VAL A 289 21.19 -9.53 -8.17
C VAL A 289 22.61 -9.99 -8.50
N GLN A 290 23.59 -9.63 -7.65
CA GLN A 290 24.98 -10.06 -7.82
C GLN A 290 25.10 -11.60 -7.77
N TYR A 291 24.39 -12.25 -6.84
CA TYR A 291 24.37 -13.71 -6.76
C TYR A 291 23.77 -14.34 -8.02
N GLN A 292 22.61 -13.85 -8.47
CA GLN A 292 21.95 -14.37 -9.67
C GLN A 292 22.83 -14.23 -10.91
N PHE A 293 23.49 -13.08 -11.06
CA PHE A 293 24.44 -12.84 -12.15
C PHE A 293 25.64 -13.80 -12.11
N ASN A 294 26.31 -13.90 -10.95
CA ASN A 294 27.48 -14.78 -10.79
C ASN A 294 27.12 -16.26 -10.96
N HIS A 295 26.00 -16.68 -10.38
CA HIS A 295 25.51 -18.05 -10.50
C HIS A 295 25.19 -18.38 -11.95
N ALA A 296 24.53 -17.49 -12.69
CA ALA A 296 24.23 -17.68 -14.10
C ALA A 296 25.49 -17.74 -14.97
N ALA A 297 26.52 -16.96 -14.65
CA ALA A 297 27.79 -16.97 -15.37
C ALA A 297 28.58 -18.27 -15.16
N VAL A 298 28.57 -18.84 -13.95
CA VAL A 298 29.35 -20.05 -13.61
C VAL A 298 28.63 -21.34 -13.97
N TYR A 299 27.34 -21.43 -13.68
CA TYR A 299 26.56 -22.67 -13.79
C TYR A 299 25.60 -22.67 -14.98
N GLY A 300 25.57 -21.59 -15.77
CA GLY A 300 24.55 -21.35 -16.78
C GLY A 300 23.24 -20.82 -16.17
N ARG A 301 22.35 -20.32 -17.02
CA ARG A 301 20.99 -19.95 -16.58
C ARG A 301 20.30 -21.21 -16.09
N LYS A 302 19.80 -21.19 -14.84
CA LYS A 302 18.82 -22.19 -14.40
C LYS A 302 17.65 -22.08 -15.37
N GLU A 303 17.51 -23.04 -16.27
CA GLU A 303 16.24 -23.20 -17.00
C GLU A 303 15.14 -23.24 -15.95
N ASP A 304 14.11 -22.41 -16.16
CA ASP A 304 12.97 -22.32 -15.27
C ASP A 304 12.54 -23.74 -14.93
N ARG A 305 12.77 -24.14 -13.68
CA ARG A 305 12.18 -25.36 -13.12
C ARG A 305 10.70 -25.07 -12.95
N SER A 306 10.00 -24.93 -14.07
CA SER A 306 8.55 -24.96 -14.11
C SER A 306 8.12 -26.21 -13.34
N PRO A 307 7.16 -26.09 -12.41
CA PRO A 307 6.57 -27.24 -11.75
C PRO A 307 6.14 -28.31 -12.75
N GLU A 308 5.73 -27.91 -13.97
CA GLU A 308 5.38 -28.83 -15.06
C GLU A 308 6.58 -29.59 -15.62
N ALA A 309 7.77 -28.96 -15.71
CA ALA A 309 9.00 -29.62 -16.12
C ALA A 309 9.44 -30.64 -15.07
N ALA A 310 9.29 -30.32 -13.78
CA ALA A 310 9.55 -31.26 -12.69
C ALA A 310 8.56 -32.44 -12.69
N VAL A 311 7.26 -32.19 -12.92
CA VAL A 311 6.24 -33.24 -13.04
C VAL A 311 6.47 -34.10 -14.29
N ARG A 312 6.87 -33.50 -15.42
CA ARG A 312 7.21 -34.23 -16.66
C ARG A 312 8.43 -35.13 -16.46
N TRP A 313 9.44 -34.65 -15.74
CA TRP A 313 10.62 -35.46 -15.39
C TRP A 313 10.29 -36.63 -14.47
N VAL A 314 9.43 -36.42 -13.46
CA VAL A 314 8.96 -37.50 -12.57
C VAL A 314 8.09 -38.52 -13.30
N ARG A 315 7.21 -38.08 -14.21
CA ARG A 315 6.39 -38.97 -15.06
C ARG A 315 7.26 -39.81 -15.99
N SER A 316 8.22 -39.19 -16.67
CA SER A 316 9.17 -39.89 -17.54
C SER A 316 9.99 -40.96 -16.81
N ARG A 317 10.19 -40.84 -15.50
CA ARG A 317 10.90 -41.85 -14.69
C ARG A 317 10.04 -43.04 -14.28
N ARG A 318 8.71 -42.90 -14.25
CA ARG A 318 7.77 -43.98 -13.91
C ARG A 318 7.64 -44.97 -15.07
N ASP A 319 7.62 -44.45 -16.30
CA ASP A 319 7.43 -45.26 -17.50
C ASP A 319 8.62 -46.22 -17.77
N TYR A 320 9.83 -45.91 -17.28
CA TYR A 320 10.99 -46.82 -17.40
C TYR A 320 10.98 -48.00 -16.40
N SER A 321 10.08 -48.02 -15.42
CA SER A 321 10.05 -49.08 -14.39
C SER A 321 9.06 -50.21 -14.66
N GLU A 322 8.18 -50.10 -15.66
CA GLU A 322 7.17 -51.13 -15.97
C GLU A 322 7.57 -52.12 -17.08
N GLU A 323 8.60 -51.84 -17.88
CA GLU A 323 8.99 -52.71 -19.02
C GLU A 323 9.97 -53.85 -18.70
N ARG A 324 10.30 -54.11 -17.42
CA ARG A 324 11.14 -55.26 -17.04
C ARG A 324 10.39 -56.31 -16.23
N SER A 325 9.30 -56.82 -16.78
CA SER A 325 8.84 -58.17 -16.42
C SER A 325 9.45 -59.17 -17.41
N PRO A 326 10.32 -60.10 -16.98
CA PRO A 326 10.89 -61.09 -17.88
C PRO A 326 9.77 -62.01 -18.43
N PRO A 327 9.81 -62.38 -19.72
CA PRO A 327 8.86 -63.30 -20.29
C PRO A 327 8.96 -64.66 -19.59
N ARG A 328 7.80 -65.25 -19.30
CA ARG A 328 7.66 -66.53 -18.60
C ARG A 328 8.06 -67.72 -19.48
#